data_AF-A0A962NH62-F1
#
_entry.id   AF-A0A962NH62-F1
#
_cell.length_a   1.000
_cell.length_b   1.000
_cell.length_c   1.000
_cell.angle_alpha   90.00
_cell.angle_beta   90.00
_cell.angle_gamma   90.00
#
_symmetry.space_group_name_H-M   'P 1'
#
loop_
_entity.id
_entity.type
_entity.pdbx_description
1 polymer ?
#
loop_
_entity_poly.entity_id
_entity_poly.type
_entity_poly.pdbx_seq_one_letter_code
_entity_poly.pdbx_strand_id
1 'polypeptide(L)'
;MSDDACSTHSQATRLVHAGREDGRSQGWHAVPIDLSSTYPTPDPAQAAASLDAFVEGAANAPNAVYARLHNGTVARFEQALAALEESEAAVAFGSGMAALSAVLLAIAATGQRHVVAVRPLYGGTDHLLQTGLLGTEVSWADADNIAAALRPDTGLVLLETPANPTLAEIDIAAVVAQAGAVPVLV
;
A
#
# COMPACT_ATOMS: atom_id res chain seq x y z
N MET A 1 8.06 5.96 25.64
CA MET A 1 7.29 7.19 25.38
C MET A 1 7.29 7.34 23.88
N SER A 2 6.19 6.94 23.24
CA SER A 2 6.01 7.06 21.79
C SER A 2 5.73 8.54 21.49
N ASP A 3 6.68 9.19 20.82
CA ASP A 3 6.46 10.50 20.21
C ASP A 3 5.56 10.30 18.98
N ASP A 4 4.27 10.14 19.23
CA ASP A 4 3.24 10.16 18.20
C ASP A 4 2.92 11.62 17.86
N ALA A 5 3.92 12.28 17.26
CA ALA A 5 3.80 13.67 16.84
C ALA A 5 3.23 13.69 15.42
N CYS A 6 1.90 13.74 15.33
CA CYS A 6 1.23 14.23 14.14
C CYS A 6 1.91 15.55 13.73
N SER A 7 2.58 15.54 12.58
CA SER A 7 3.42 16.65 12.11
C SER A 7 2.62 17.96 12.11
N THR A 8 3.04 18.94 12.93
CA THR A 8 2.37 20.25 13.06
C THR A 8 2.52 21.14 11.83
N HIS A 9 3.10 20.62 10.75
CA HIS A 9 3.36 21.36 9.52
C HIS A 9 2.15 21.35 8.59
N SER A 10 1.99 22.42 7.80
CA SER A 10 0.94 22.47 6.78
C SER A 10 1.10 21.35 5.75
N GLN A 11 0.00 20.94 5.08
CA GLN A 11 0.06 19.95 4.00
C GLN A 11 1.06 20.34 2.90
N ALA A 12 1.11 21.62 2.51
CA ALA A 12 2.06 22.12 1.53
C ALA A 12 3.52 21.90 1.97
N THR A 13 3.81 22.07 3.26
CA THR A 13 5.13 21.76 3.82
C THR A 13 5.42 20.26 3.80
N ARG A 14 4.44 19.42 4.17
CA ARG A 14 4.57 17.95 4.12
C ARG A 14 4.87 17.46 2.70
N LEU A 15 4.17 17.96 1.69
CA LEU A 15 4.39 17.63 0.28
C LEU A 15 5.82 17.91 -0.22
N VAL A 16 6.50 18.92 0.33
CA VAL A 16 7.86 19.27 -0.07
C VAL A 16 8.93 18.48 0.71
N HIS A 17 8.63 18.14 1.97
CA HIS A 17 9.66 17.73 2.94
C HIS A 17 9.53 16.31 3.49
N ALA A 18 8.36 15.66 3.41
CA ALA A 18 8.19 14.31 3.93
C ALA A 18 9.14 13.31 3.24
N GLY A 19 9.70 12.36 4.01
CA GLY A 19 10.68 11.37 3.52
C GLY A 19 12.10 11.92 3.33
N ARG A 20 12.39 13.11 3.86
CA ARG A 20 13.68 13.83 3.73
C ARG A 20 14.27 14.23 5.07
N GLU A 21 13.86 13.60 6.16
CA GLU A 21 14.13 13.98 7.55
C GLU A 21 15.64 14.00 7.85
N ASP A 22 16.41 13.06 7.29
CA ASP A 22 17.86 12.97 7.40
C ASP A 22 18.63 13.77 6.33
N GLY A 23 17.96 14.31 5.30
CA GLY A 23 18.63 14.96 4.17
C GLY A 23 19.50 16.13 4.60
N ARG A 24 19.11 16.86 5.64
CA ARG A 24 19.88 17.98 6.19
C ARG A 24 21.16 17.53 6.88
N SER A 25 21.12 16.44 7.65
CA SER A 25 22.33 15.91 8.32
C SER A 25 23.30 15.30 7.31
N GLN A 26 22.79 14.81 6.18
CA GLN A 26 23.59 14.30 5.06
C GLN A 26 24.10 15.40 4.11
N GLY A 27 23.71 16.67 4.30
CA GLY A 27 24.15 17.80 3.48
C GLY A 27 23.50 17.87 2.10
N TRP A 28 22.35 17.23 1.91
CA TRP A 28 21.68 17.16 0.62
C TRP A 28 20.66 18.29 0.44
N HIS A 29 20.80 19.03 -0.65
CA HIS A 29 19.76 19.95 -1.12
C HIS A 29 18.69 19.24 -1.96
N ALA A 30 19.11 18.30 -2.82
CA ALA A 30 18.24 17.41 -3.59
C ALA A 30 18.48 15.96 -3.13
N VAL A 31 17.41 15.15 -3.07
CA VAL A 31 17.54 13.73 -2.68
C VAL A 31 18.34 13.00 -3.75
N PRO A 32 19.40 12.25 -3.39
CA PRO A 32 20.12 11.42 -4.35
C PRO A 32 19.23 10.32 -4.94
N ILE A 33 19.49 9.98 -6.20
CA ILE A 33 18.86 8.85 -6.87
C ILE A 33 19.80 7.65 -6.74
N ASP A 34 19.36 6.63 -6.01
CA ASP A 34 20.07 5.38 -5.83
C ASP A 34 19.72 4.40 -6.96
N LEU A 35 20.62 4.31 -7.94
CA LEU A 35 20.51 3.43 -9.11
C LEU A 35 21.16 2.06 -8.88
N SER A 36 21.57 1.74 -7.65
CA SER A 36 22.18 0.45 -7.36
C SER A 36 21.14 -0.66 -7.31
N SER A 37 21.53 -1.86 -7.75
CA SER A 37 20.73 -3.08 -7.60
C SER A 37 21.14 -3.89 -6.37
N THR A 38 22.41 -3.83 -5.98
CA THR A 38 23.00 -4.53 -4.83
C THR A 38 23.87 -3.59 -4.02
N TYR A 39 24.08 -3.90 -2.75
CA TYR A 39 24.92 -3.10 -1.85
C TYR A 39 26.07 -3.94 -1.30
N PRO A 40 27.29 -3.37 -1.17
CA PRO A 40 28.42 -4.09 -0.63
C PRO A 40 28.17 -4.44 0.84
N THR A 41 28.48 -5.67 1.22
CA THR A 41 28.33 -6.15 2.61
C THR A 41 29.69 -6.65 3.11
N PRO A 42 30.21 -6.10 4.23
CA PRO A 42 31.50 -6.51 4.75
C PRO A 42 31.42 -7.83 5.54
N ASP A 43 30.23 -8.21 6.02
CA ASP A 43 29.97 -9.41 6.81
C ASP A 43 28.78 -10.20 6.23
N PRO A 44 28.99 -11.44 5.73
CA PRO A 44 27.93 -12.30 5.23
C PRO A 44 26.84 -12.63 6.25
N ALA A 45 27.18 -12.75 7.53
CA ALA A 45 26.19 -13.07 8.57
C ALA A 45 25.22 -11.89 8.76
N GLN A 46 25.73 -10.66 8.82
CA GLN A 46 24.92 -9.45 8.86
C GLN A 46 24.07 -9.27 7.59
N ALA A 47 24.62 -9.60 6.42
CA ALA A 47 23.88 -9.56 5.16
C ALA A 47 22.68 -10.52 5.16
N ALA A 48 22.89 -11.77 5.63
CA ALA A 48 21.81 -12.75 5.75
C ALA A 48 20.73 -12.28 6.73
N ALA A 49 21.13 -11.81 7.92
CA ALA A 49 20.18 -11.28 8.91
C ALA A 49 19.38 -10.08 8.37
N SER A 50 20.00 -9.20 7.58
CA SER A 50 19.30 -8.08 6.95
C SER A 50 18.32 -8.52 5.87
N LEU A 51 18.68 -9.52 5.06
CA LEU A 51 17.79 -10.11 4.06
C LEU A 51 16.57 -10.76 4.72
N ASP A 52 16.78 -11.55 5.78
CA ASP A 52 15.71 -12.23 6.52
C ASP A 52 14.74 -11.19 7.10
N ALA A 53 15.26 -10.15 7.75
CA ALA A 53 14.43 -9.07 8.31
C ALA A 53 13.55 -8.41 7.25
N PHE A 54 14.09 -8.06 6.07
CA PHE A 54 13.29 -7.44 5.01
C PHE A 54 12.27 -8.40 4.39
N VAL A 55 12.62 -9.68 4.22
CA VAL A 55 11.68 -10.70 3.70
C VAL A 55 10.51 -10.91 4.66
N GLU A 56 10.75 -10.81 5.96
CA GLU A 56 9.72 -10.88 7.01
C GLU A 56 8.93 -9.57 7.17
N GLY A 57 9.25 -8.53 6.40
CA GLY A 57 8.51 -7.26 6.37
C GLY A 57 9.02 -6.18 7.33
N ALA A 58 10.24 -6.30 7.85
CA ALA A 58 10.84 -5.23 8.65
C ALA A 58 11.07 -3.98 7.78
N ALA A 59 10.70 -2.80 8.30
CA ALA A 59 10.91 -1.53 7.60
C ALA A 59 12.40 -1.16 7.48
N ASN A 60 13.25 -1.66 8.38
CA ASN A 60 14.68 -1.36 8.40
C ASN A 60 15.48 -2.58 8.85
N ALA A 61 16.74 -2.64 8.42
CA ALA A 61 17.72 -3.64 8.82
C ALA A 61 19.11 -2.99 9.00
N PRO A 62 20.10 -3.68 9.59
CA PRO A 62 21.44 -3.15 9.79
C PRO A 62 22.10 -2.59 8.51
N ASN A 63 21.83 -3.19 7.36
CA ASN A 63 22.29 -2.70 6.07
C ASN A 63 21.36 -3.09 4.92
N ALA A 64 21.31 -2.27 3.88
CA ALA A 64 20.73 -2.69 2.60
C ALA A 64 21.61 -3.76 1.96
N VAL A 65 21.00 -4.69 1.21
CA VAL A 65 21.70 -5.77 0.52
C VAL A 65 21.26 -5.85 -0.94
N TYR A 66 19.94 -5.78 -1.18
CA TYR A 66 19.36 -5.94 -2.50
C TYR A 66 18.16 -5.01 -2.71
N ALA A 67 18.19 -4.23 -3.79
CA ALA A 67 17.25 -3.13 -4.04
C ALA A 67 15.78 -3.58 -4.18
N ARG A 68 15.53 -4.86 -4.49
CA ARG A 68 14.17 -5.43 -4.52
C ARG A 68 13.50 -5.41 -3.14
N LEU A 69 14.29 -5.55 -2.08
CA LEU A 69 13.80 -5.61 -0.70
C LEU A 69 13.85 -4.24 -0.03
N HIS A 70 14.87 -3.44 -0.34
CA HIS A 70 14.99 -2.08 0.15
C HIS A 70 15.91 -1.26 -0.77
N ASN A 71 15.42 -0.10 -1.23
CA ASN A 71 16.19 0.90 -1.97
C ASN A 71 15.99 2.28 -1.33
N GLY A 72 17.07 3.02 -1.10
CA GLY A 72 16.99 4.29 -0.36
C GLY A 72 16.16 5.38 -1.04
N THR A 73 16.03 5.37 -2.37
CA THR A 73 15.14 6.30 -3.09
C THR A 73 13.68 5.88 -2.94
N VAL A 74 13.38 4.59 -3.04
CA VAL A 74 12.02 4.04 -2.89
C VAL A 74 11.51 4.20 -1.46
N ALA A 75 12.33 3.87 -0.46
CA ALA A 75 11.97 3.97 0.96
C ALA A 75 11.56 5.41 1.36
N ARG A 76 12.18 6.42 0.76
CA ARG A 76 11.80 7.82 0.99
C ARG A 76 10.46 8.19 0.39
N PHE A 77 10.16 7.66 -0.80
CA PHE A 77 8.84 7.82 -1.40
C PHE A 77 7.76 7.14 -0.55
N GLU A 78 8.03 5.92 -0.09
CA GLU A 78 7.12 5.18 0.80
C GLU A 78 6.88 5.93 2.11
N GLN A 79 7.93 6.42 2.77
CA GLN A 79 7.81 7.24 3.98
C GLN A 79 7.02 8.54 3.73
N ALA A 80 7.27 9.21 2.61
CA ALA A 80 6.55 10.43 2.25
C ALA A 80 5.06 10.15 1.99
N LEU A 81 4.74 9.09 1.24
CA LEU A 81 3.37 8.71 0.92
C LEU A 81 2.60 8.28 2.18
N ALA A 82 3.21 7.45 3.03
CA ALA A 82 2.61 7.05 4.31
C ALA A 82 2.33 8.26 5.19
N ALA A 83 3.30 9.17 5.28
CA ALA A 83 3.12 10.42 6.02
C ALA A 83 2.02 11.29 5.42
N LEU A 84 1.82 11.33 4.10
CA LEU A 84 0.78 12.15 3.45
C LEU A 84 -0.62 11.55 3.57
N GLU A 85 -0.74 10.24 3.47
CA GLU A 85 -1.99 9.48 3.63
C GLU A 85 -2.36 9.20 5.10
N GLU A 86 -1.50 9.62 6.03
CA GLU A 86 -1.67 9.41 7.47
C GLU A 86 -1.78 7.91 7.82
N SER A 87 -1.04 7.08 7.07
CA SER A 87 -0.95 5.63 7.28
C SER A 87 0.33 5.26 8.04
N GLU A 88 0.32 4.09 8.67
CA GLU A 88 1.49 3.57 9.38
C GLU A 88 2.66 3.23 8.44
N ALA A 89 2.35 2.83 7.21
CA ALA A 89 3.31 2.45 6.19
C ALA A 89 2.73 2.59 4.77
N ALA A 90 3.62 2.60 3.79
CA ALA A 90 3.28 2.48 2.37
C ALA A 90 4.28 1.55 1.68
N VAL A 91 3.87 0.92 0.58
CA VAL A 91 4.71 0.04 -0.24
C VAL A 91 4.57 0.46 -1.70
N ALA A 92 5.71 0.68 -2.37
CA ALA A 92 5.75 1.07 -3.76
C ALA A 92 5.75 -0.15 -4.69
N PHE A 93 4.96 -0.08 -5.75
CA PHE A 93 4.86 -1.13 -6.76
C PHE A 93 5.21 -0.60 -8.15
N GLY A 94 5.62 -1.50 -9.04
CA GLY A 94 5.95 -1.15 -10.43
C GLY A 94 4.76 -0.62 -11.25
N SER A 95 3.52 -0.83 -10.78
CA SER A 95 2.30 -0.27 -11.35
C SER A 95 1.14 -0.34 -10.34
N GLY A 96 0.04 0.39 -10.60
CA GLY A 96 -1.19 0.27 -9.81
C GLY A 96 -1.79 -1.14 -9.86
N MET A 97 -1.73 -1.82 -11.01
CA MET A 97 -2.20 -3.22 -11.12
C MET A 97 -1.32 -4.18 -10.32
N ALA A 98 -0.02 -3.91 -10.17
CA ALA A 98 0.85 -4.71 -9.30
C ALA A 98 0.49 -4.51 -7.82
N ALA A 99 0.17 -3.27 -7.41
CA ALA A 99 -0.32 -2.99 -6.05
C ALA A 99 -1.62 -3.73 -5.75
N LEU A 100 -2.64 -3.59 -6.62
CA LEU A 100 -3.91 -4.31 -6.49
C LEU A 100 -3.70 -5.83 -6.45
N SER A 101 -2.90 -6.37 -7.36
CA SER A 101 -2.63 -7.82 -7.42
C SER A 101 -1.96 -8.30 -6.13
N ALA A 102 -1.03 -7.53 -5.57
CA ALA A 102 -0.38 -7.85 -4.30
C ALA A 102 -1.38 -7.87 -3.13
N VAL A 103 -2.30 -6.90 -3.06
CA VAL A 103 -3.38 -6.89 -2.05
C VAL A 103 -4.26 -8.13 -2.18
N LEU A 104 -4.73 -8.45 -3.39
CA LEU A 104 -5.58 -9.63 -3.63
C LEU A 104 -4.87 -10.93 -3.26
N LEU A 105 -3.59 -11.07 -3.59
CA LEU A 105 -2.78 -12.24 -3.21
C LEU A 105 -2.54 -12.32 -1.70
N ALA A 106 -2.30 -11.19 -1.03
CA ALA A 106 -2.11 -11.12 0.42
C ALA A 106 -3.38 -11.53 1.17
N ILE A 107 -4.54 -11.03 0.75
CA ILE A 107 -5.85 -11.43 1.29
C ILE A 107 -6.11 -12.93 1.04
N ALA A 108 -5.86 -13.41 -0.18
CA ALA A 108 -6.00 -14.84 -0.50
C ALA A 108 -5.08 -15.74 0.34
N ALA A 109 -3.89 -15.26 0.72
CA ALA A 109 -2.95 -15.99 1.58
C ALA A 109 -3.50 -16.18 3.00
N THR A 110 -4.43 -15.34 3.47
CA THR A 110 -5.11 -15.54 4.76
C THR A 110 -6.26 -16.55 4.67
N GLY A 111 -6.46 -17.19 3.51
CA GLY A 111 -7.56 -18.12 3.24
C GLY A 111 -8.88 -17.45 2.84
N GLN A 112 -8.93 -16.12 2.75
CA GLN A 112 -10.12 -15.36 2.36
C GLN A 112 -10.01 -15.00 0.88
N ARG A 113 -10.92 -15.50 0.03
CA ARG A 113 -10.84 -15.28 -1.43
C ARG A 113 -11.98 -14.44 -1.98
N HIS A 114 -12.99 -14.18 -1.18
CA HIS A 114 -14.17 -13.43 -1.60
C HIS A 114 -13.95 -11.93 -1.44
N VAL A 115 -14.26 -11.18 -2.50
CA VAL A 115 -14.21 -9.71 -2.58
C VAL A 115 -15.60 -9.18 -2.88
N VAL A 116 -16.05 -8.19 -2.12
CA VAL A 116 -17.22 -7.39 -2.52
C VAL A 116 -16.72 -6.14 -3.25
N ALA A 117 -17.12 -5.95 -4.49
CA ALA A 117 -16.64 -4.86 -5.33
C ALA A 117 -17.79 -3.94 -5.78
N VAL A 118 -17.56 -2.63 -5.72
CA VAL A 118 -18.53 -1.61 -6.10
C VAL A 118 -18.14 -1.00 -7.44
N ARG A 119 -19.06 -1.03 -8.41
CA ARG A 119 -18.86 -0.39 -9.72
C ARG A 119 -19.32 1.07 -9.71
N PRO A 120 -18.73 1.93 -10.57
CA PRO A 120 -17.71 1.61 -11.57
C PRO A 120 -16.29 1.54 -11.00
N LEU A 121 -15.44 0.74 -11.65
CA LEU A 121 -14.02 0.59 -11.36
C LEU A 121 -13.21 0.80 -12.64
N TYR A 122 -11.90 1.01 -12.49
CA TYR A 122 -10.95 0.93 -13.58
C TYR A 122 -11.11 -0.40 -14.32
N GLY A 123 -11.16 -0.36 -15.66
CA GLY A 123 -11.46 -1.54 -16.47
C GLY A 123 -10.48 -2.70 -16.28
N GLY A 124 -9.22 -2.42 -15.91
CA GLY A 124 -8.24 -3.44 -15.56
C GLY A 124 -8.56 -4.14 -14.22
N THR A 125 -9.00 -3.39 -13.21
CA THR A 125 -9.49 -3.91 -11.93
C THR A 125 -10.73 -4.77 -12.14
N ASP A 126 -11.69 -4.26 -12.91
CA ASP A 126 -12.94 -4.96 -13.23
C ASP A 126 -12.65 -6.31 -13.92
N HIS A 127 -11.82 -6.30 -14.97
CA HIS A 127 -11.44 -7.50 -15.70
C HIS A 127 -10.71 -8.51 -14.81
N LEU A 128 -9.77 -8.05 -13.97
CA LEU A 128 -9.00 -8.93 -13.08
C LEU A 128 -9.93 -9.66 -12.09
N LEU A 129 -10.87 -8.95 -11.48
CA LEU A 129 -11.85 -9.52 -10.55
C LEU A 129 -12.85 -10.43 -11.27
N GLN A 130 -13.41 -9.98 -12.39
CA GLN A 130 -14.43 -10.70 -13.14
C GLN A 130 -13.93 -12.03 -13.71
N THR A 131 -12.64 -12.09 -14.11
CA THR A 131 -12.03 -13.32 -14.63
C THR A 131 -11.59 -14.27 -13.52
N GLY A 132 -11.43 -13.77 -12.29
CA GLY A 132 -10.88 -14.56 -11.19
C GLY A 132 -9.46 -15.05 -11.47
N LEU A 133 -8.68 -14.33 -12.28
CA LEU A 133 -7.35 -14.78 -12.74
C LEU A 133 -6.39 -15.11 -11.59
N LEU A 134 -6.55 -14.44 -10.44
CA LEU A 134 -5.76 -14.68 -9.22
C LEU A 134 -6.44 -15.64 -8.24
N GLY A 135 -7.53 -16.31 -8.64
CA GLY A 135 -8.33 -17.19 -7.79
C GLY A 135 -9.26 -16.46 -6.82
N THR A 136 -9.53 -15.18 -7.08
CA THR A 136 -10.48 -14.34 -6.33
C THR A 136 -11.92 -14.64 -6.77
N GLU A 137 -12.84 -14.67 -5.82
CA GLU A 137 -14.29 -14.71 -6.08
C GLU A 137 -14.86 -13.30 -5.84
N VAL A 138 -15.74 -12.81 -6.72
CA VAL A 138 -16.30 -11.46 -6.60
C VAL A 138 -17.82 -11.47 -6.49
N SER A 139 -18.35 -10.72 -5.53
CA SER A 139 -19.75 -10.28 -5.51
C SER A 139 -19.79 -8.79 -5.85
N TRP A 140 -20.55 -8.44 -6.89
CA TRP A 140 -20.78 -7.05 -7.26
C TRP A 140 -21.91 -6.48 -6.41
N ALA A 141 -21.70 -5.29 -5.82
CA ALA A 141 -22.68 -4.61 -4.98
C ALA A 141 -22.82 -3.13 -5.37
N ASP A 142 -23.99 -2.57 -5.08
CA ASP A 142 -24.19 -1.13 -5.04
C ASP A 142 -23.62 -0.57 -3.73
N ALA A 143 -23.22 0.71 -3.73
CA ALA A 143 -22.62 1.37 -2.56
C ALA A 143 -23.48 1.28 -1.29
N ASP A 144 -24.81 1.25 -1.43
CA ASP A 144 -25.76 1.20 -0.31
C ASP A 144 -26.13 -0.23 0.13
N ASN A 145 -25.57 -1.27 -0.50
CA ASN A 145 -25.96 -2.67 -0.29
C ASN A 145 -24.77 -3.63 -0.10
N ILE A 146 -23.66 -3.11 0.41
CA ILE A 146 -22.42 -3.89 0.62
C ILE A 146 -22.63 -4.95 1.70
N ALA A 147 -23.31 -4.59 2.79
CA ALA A 147 -23.53 -5.48 3.93
C ALA A 147 -24.26 -6.78 3.53
N ALA A 148 -25.18 -6.71 2.55
CA ALA A 148 -25.92 -7.88 2.06
C ALA A 148 -25.07 -8.80 1.16
N ALA A 149 -23.98 -8.28 0.57
CA ALA A 149 -23.06 -9.04 -0.27
C ALA A 149 -21.93 -9.72 0.54
N LEU A 150 -21.78 -9.38 1.82
CA LEU A 150 -20.78 -10.01 2.69
C LEU A 150 -21.09 -11.49 2.92
N ARG A 151 -20.06 -12.31 2.74
CA ARG A 151 -19.97 -13.74 3.10
C ARG A 151 -19.02 -13.96 4.29
N PRO A 152 -19.12 -15.11 4.99
CA PRO A 152 -18.19 -15.46 6.09
C PRO A 152 -16.70 -15.49 5.69
N ASP A 153 -16.39 -15.64 4.41
CA ASP A 153 -15.04 -15.69 3.85
C ASP A 153 -14.65 -14.42 3.06
N THR A 154 -15.39 -13.32 3.24
CA THR A 154 -15.10 -12.03 2.58
C THR A 154 -13.85 -11.41 3.19
N GLY A 155 -12.80 -11.31 2.38
CA GLY A 155 -11.53 -10.76 2.80
C GLY A 155 -11.32 -9.28 2.45
N LEU A 156 -12.12 -8.71 1.54
CA LEU A 156 -11.93 -7.33 1.09
C LEU A 156 -13.24 -6.73 0.54
N VAL A 157 -13.46 -5.45 0.83
CA VAL A 157 -14.39 -4.60 0.08
C VAL A 157 -13.58 -3.64 -0.78
N LEU A 158 -13.93 -3.47 -2.05
CA LEU A 158 -13.18 -2.65 -3.00
C LEU A 158 -14.09 -1.66 -3.72
N LEU A 159 -13.67 -0.39 -3.77
CA LEU A 159 -14.33 0.68 -4.53
C LEU A 159 -13.29 1.62 -5.16
N GLU A 160 -13.75 2.55 -6.01
CA GLU A 160 -12.97 3.70 -6.48
C GLU A 160 -13.86 4.96 -6.33
N THR A 161 -13.28 6.08 -5.90
CA THR A 161 -13.99 7.36 -5.83
C THR A 161 -13.02 8.54 -6.00
N PRO A 162 -13.28 9.51 -6.90
CA PRO A 162 -14.39 9.52 -7.87
C PRO A 162 -14.19 8.47 -8.97
N ALA A 163 -15.27 7.79 -9.34
CA ALA A 163 -15.24 6.72 -10.33
C ALA A 163 -15.54 7.23 -11.75
N ASN A 164 -14.73 6.79 -12.72
CA ASN A 164 -14.98 7.02 -14.15
C ASN A 164 -16.21 6.24 -14.64
N PRO A 165 -16.92 6.71 -15.70
CA PRO A 165 -16.65 7.90 -16.50
C PRO A 165 -17.36 9.17 -16.02
N THR A 166 -18.24 9.06 -15.02
CA THR A 166 -19.13 10.15 -14.60
C THR A 166 -18.60 10.97 -13.43
N LEU A 167 -17.44 10.59 -12.87
CA LEU A 167 -16.90 11.12 -11.62
C LEU A 167 -17.88 10.92 -10.46
N ALA A 168 -18.53 9.75 -10.43
CA ALA A 168 -19.45 9.41 -9.34
C ALA A 168 -18.65 9.26 -8.04
N GLU A 169 -19.13 9.87 -6.96
CA GLU A 169 -18.50 9.79 -5.65
C GLU A 169 -19.22 8.76 -4.77
N ILE A 170 -18.47 8.10 -3.90
CA ILE A 170 -18.97 7.16 -2.91
C ILE A 170 -18.56 7.66 -1.52
N ASP A 171 -19.50 7.63 -0.57
CA ASP A 171 -19.21 7.92 0.84
C ASP A 171 -18.40 6.77 1.46
N ILE A 172 -17.09 6.99 1.59
CA ILE A 172 -16.14 6.01 2.14
C ILE A 172 -16.53 5.63 3.58
N ALA A 173 -17.00 6.57 4.39
CA ALA A 173 -17.36 6.30 5.78
C ALA A 173 -18.60 5.37 5.87
N ALA A 174 -19.57 5.58 4.97
CA ALA A 174 -20.74 4.70 4.87
C ALA A 174 -20.37 3.29 4.40
N VAL A 175 -19.43 3.16 3.45
CA VAL A 175 -18.88 1.86 3.02
C VAL A 175 -18.20 1.15 4.19
N VAL A 176 -17.30 1.84 4.91
CA VAL A 176 -16.58 1.26 6.06
C VAL A 176 -17.58 0.79 7.13
N ALA A 177 -18.64 1.57 7.40
CA ALA A 177 -19.68 1.18 8.34
C ALA A 177 -20.42 -0.11 7.92
N GLN A 178 -20.68 -0.29 6.61
CA GLN A 178 -21.31 -1.50 6.08
C GLN A 178 -20.35 -2.71 6.07
N ALA A 179 -19.06 -2.49 5.78
CA ALA A 179 -18.04 -3.53 5.72
C ALA A 179 -17.73 -4.14 7.11
N GLY A 180 -17.94 -3.37 8.18
CA GLY A 180 -17.71 -3.82 9.54
C GLY A 180 -16.23 -4.11 9.79
N ALA A 181 -15.88 -5.37 10.02
CA ALA A 181 -14.50 -5.79 10.26
C ALA A 181 -13.73 -6.14 8.97
N VAL A 182 -14.39 -6.19 7.82
CA VAL A 182 -13.74 -6.48 6.53
C VAL A 182 -12.98 -5.23 6.08
N PRO A 183 -11.70 -5.34 5.71
CA PRO A 183 -10.92 -4.18 5.25
C PRO A 183 -11.49 -3.61 3.95
N VAL A 184 -11.38 -2.29 3.79
CA VAL A 184 -11.83 -1.54 2.61
C VAL A 184 -10.62 -1.03 1.85
N LEU A 185 -10.56 -1.30 0.55
CA LEU A 185 -9.61 -0.71 -0.40
C LEU A 185 -10.34 0.32 -1.28
N VAL A 186 -9.75 1.52 -1.37
CA VAL A 186 -10.20 2.66 -2.19
C VAL A 186 -9.14 2.97 -3.24
#